data_AF-A0A2V6EYQ7-F1
#
_entry.id   AF-A0A2V6EYQ7-F1
#
_cell.length_a   1.000
_cell.length_b   1.000
_cell.length_c   1.000
_cell.angle_alpha   90.00
_cell.angle_beta   90.00
_cell.angle_gamma   90.00
#
_symmetry.space_group_name_H-M   'P 1'
#
loop_
_entity.id
_entity.type
_entity.pdbx_description
1 polymer ?
#
loop_
_entity_poly.entity_id
_entity_poly.type
_entity_poly.pdbx_seq_one_letter_code
_entity_poly.pdbx_strand_id
1 'polypeptide(L)'
;MPGAVVDGFQRSFTAALQELRVVSVFSRLHPLLPVQTVLLDGLGDHQIDGVTVSINLLVTPAEQRAQYDGTVRNRLNRLARSDLNCELDVEQCHLSEFVALYHETMNRVQAERSYYFDATYFADLAKNLGPLLKLFVVRMPDGEVISGGLFTLCDGIVQYHLGGTRTTGLKHSPMVLIFETVRHWANENGAHTFHLGGGVGGKTDSLFQFKAHFSRQRHDFMTWRWIVAPSAYRELSRQKDRWNSKCGLRATSASFFPAY
;
A
#
# COMPACT_ATOMS: atom_id res chain seq x y z
N MET A 1 7.63 -16.93 19.21
CA MET A 1 9.05 -16.50 19.18
C MET A 1 9.63 -16.68 20.59
N PRO A 2 10.87 -17.18 20.77
CA PRO A 2 11.45 -17.33 22.09
C PRO A 2 11.64 -15.97 22.79
N GLY A 3 11.35 -15.88 24.10
CA GLY A 3 11.47 -14.62 24.86
C GLY A 3 12.87 -14.00 24.78
N ALA A 4 13.92 -14.82 24.82
CA ALA A 4 15.30 -14.35 24.69
C ALA A 4 15.58 -13.59 23.38
N VAL A 5 14.88 -13.92 22.29
CA VAL A 5 14.99 -13.21 21.00
C VAL A 5 14.33 -11.84 21.09
N VAL A 6 13.13 -11.76 21.69
CA VAL A 6 12.42 -10.51 21.91
C VAL A 6 13.26 -9.59 22.80
N ASP A 7 13.71 -10.08 23.95
CA ASP A 7 14.49 -9.27 24.88
C ASP A 7 15.82 -8.82 24.26
N GLY A 8 16.48 -9.70 23.49
CA GLY A 8 17.70 -9.39 22.78
C GLY A 8 17.52 -8.28 21.73
N PHE A 9 16.45 -8.37 20.94
CA PHE A 9 16.08 -7.34 19.97
C PHE A 9 15.78 -6.02 20.67
N GLN A 10 14.90 -6.02 21.68
CA GLN A 10 14.47 -4.81 22.37
C GLN A 10 15.62 -4.07 23.04
N ARG A 11 16.54 -4.80 23.71
CA ARG A 11 17.74 -4.21 24.29
C ARG A 11 18.64 -3.57 23.23
N SER A 12 18.93 -4.30 22.16
CA SER A 12 19.84 -3.82 21.10
C SER A 12 19.25 -2.63 20.35
N PHE A 13 17.96 -2.68 20.06
CA PHE A 13 17.22 -1.60 19.40
C PHE A 13 17.17 -0.35 20.28
N THR A 14 16.87 -0.48 21.57
CA THR A 14 16.87 0.65 22.51
C THR A 14 18.26 1.29 22.62
N ALA A 15 19.31 0.47 22.74
CA ALA A 15 20.69 0.97 22.80
C ALA A 15 21.08 1.74 21.53
N ALA A 16 20.74 1.21 20.35
CA ALA A 16 21.01 1.89 19.08
C ALA A 16 20.28 3.23 18.96
N LEU A 17 19.01 3.30 19.40
CA LEU A 17 18.25 4.55 19.40
C LEU A 17 18.85 5.59 20.36
N GLN A 18 19.34 5.16 21.52
CA GLN A 18 20.01 6.03 22.49
C GLN A 18 21.34 6.55 21.96
N GLU A 19 22.16 5.69 21.33
CA GLU A 19 23.43 6.06 20.70
C GLU A 19 23.23 7.09 19.58
N LEU A 20 22.23 6.87 18.73
CA LEU A 20 21.81 7.79 17.66
C LEU A 20 21.09 9.05 18.19
N ARG A 21 20.85 9.14 19.50
CA ARG A 21 20.11 10.25 20.16
C ARG A 21 18.72 10.47 19.57
N VAL A 22 18.03 9.38 19.22
CA VAL A 22 16.67 9.43 18.68
C VAL A 22 15.71 9.85 19.78
N VAL A 23 14.87 10.85 19.50
CA VAL A 23 13.88 11.37 20.45
C VAL A 23 12.58 10.57 20.40
N SER A 24 12.14 10.20 19.20
CA SER A 24 10.93 9.43 18.97
C SER A 24 11.02 8.61 17.69
N VAL A 25 10.31 7.48 17.64
CA VAL A 25 10.25 6.58 16.49
C VAL A 25 8.81 6.43 16.03
N PHE A 26 8.61 6.45 14.71
CA PHE A 26 7.36 6.14 14.05
C PHE A 26 7.58 5.01 13.05
N SER A 27 6.68 4.04 13.01
CA SER A 27 6.67 3.01 11.98
C SER A 27 5.25 2.63 11.58
N ARG A 28 5.06 2.24 10.32
CA ARG A 28 3.86 1.55 9.86
C ARG A 28 4.15 0.05 9.95
N LEU A 29 3.36 -0.68 10.70
CA LEU A 29 3.53 -2.12 10.83
C LEU A 29 2.91 -2.82 9.63
N HIS A 30 3.60 -3.82 9.11
CA HIS A 30 3.07 -4.62 8.00
C HIS A 30 1.84 -5.44 8.46
N PRO A 31 0.64 -5.28 7.86
CA PRO A 31 -0.60 -5.91 8.35
C PRO A 31 -0.58 -7.44 8.36
N LEU A 32 0.25 -8.05 7.50
CA LEU A 32 0.36 -9.51 7.37
C LEU A 32 1.45 -10.15 8.24
N LEU A 33 2.25 -9.35 8.97
CA LEU A 33 3.39 -9.87 9.75
C LEU A 33 3.13 -9.67 11.25
N PRO A 34 2.42 -10.59 11.91
CA PRO A 34 2.01 -10.44 13.32
C PRO A 34 3.19 -10.47 14.30
N VAL A 35 4.36 -10.94 13.86
CA VAL A 35 5.57 -11.01 14.70
C VAL A 35 6.07 -9.62 15.11
N GLN A 36 5.78 -8.58 14.33
CA GLN A 36 6.23 -7.21 14.64
C GLN A 36 5.65 -6.68 15.95
N THR A 37 4.36 -6.93 16.21
CA THR A 37 3.72 -6.47 17.45
C THR A 37 4.30 -7.19 18.66
N VAL A 38 4.64 -8.48 18.53
CA VAL A 38 5.31 -9.24 19.59
C VAL A 38 6.71 -8.71 19.89
N LEU A 39 7.49 -8.34 18.86
CA LEU A 39 8.83 -7.77 19.04
C LEU A 39 8.82 -6.40 19.73
N LEU A 40 7.75 -5.64 19.52
CA LEU A 40 7.60 -4.27 20.00
C LEU A 40 6.74 -4.17 21.27
N ASP A 41 6.21 -5.29 21.76
CA ASP A 41 5.35 -5.30 22.93
C ASP A 41 6.07 -4.72 24.16
N GLY A 42 5.38 -3.83 24.88
CA GLY A 42 5.95 -3.04 25.98
C GLY A 42 6.87 -1.87 25.57
N LEU A 43 7.15 -1.67 24.28
CA LEU A 43 7.86 -0.50 23.76
C LEU A 43 6.90 0.38 22.96
N GLY A 44 6.66 1.61 23.43
CA GLY A 44 5.77 2.54 22.73
C GLY A 44 4.32 2.07 22.63
N ASP A 45 3.56 2.70 21.74
CA ASP A 45 2.13 2.51 21.59
C ASP A 45 1.79 2.08 20.15
N HIS A 46 0.82 1.18 20.05
CA HIS A 46 0.19 0.79 18.78
C HIS A 46 -1.11 1.56 18.58
N GLN A 47 -1.31 2.08 17.38
CA GLN A 47 -2.56 2.70 16.98
C GLN A 47 -3.09 2.01 15.73
N ILE A 48 -4.35 1.55 15.79
CA ILE A 48 -5.07 1.08 14.60
C ILE A 48 -5.51 2.32 13.82
N ASP A 49 -4.95 2.50 12.63
CA ASP A 49 -5.23 3.64 11.74
C ASP A 49 -6.13 3.26 10.57
N GLY A 50 -6.46 1.98 10.40
CA GLY A 50 -7.37 1.53 9.36
C GLY A 50 -7.41 0.02 9.20
N VAL A 51 -8.00 -0.40 8.09
CA VAL A 51 -8.13 -1.81 7.71
C VAL A 51 -7.68 -1.99 6.26
N THR A 52 -7.00 -3.10 5.97
CA THR A 52 -6.62 -3.50 4.61
C THR A 52 -7.31 -4.78 4.18
N VAL A 53 -7.26 -5.06 2.88
CA VAL A 53 -7.86 -6.25 2.25
C VAL A 53 -6.78 -7.11 1.61
N SER A 54 -6.91 -8.42 1.70
CA SER A 54 -6.10 -9.38 0.93
C SER A 54 -6.95 -10.45 0.28
N ILE A 55 -6.38 -11.17 -0.68
CA ILE A 55 -6.89 -12.43 -1.21
C ILE A 55 -5.95 -13.54 -0.74
N ASN A 56 -6.50 -14.59 -0.15
CA ASN A 56 -5.76 -15.81 0.17
C ASN A 56 -5.50 -16.60 -1.11
N LEU A 57 -4.24 -16.80 -1.47
CA LEU A 57 -3.86 -17.55 -2.66
C LEU A 57 -3.61 -19.04 -2.38
N LEU A 58 -3.65 -19.47 -1.12
CA LEU A 58 -3.48 -20.88 -0.74
C LEU A 58 -4.72 -21.75 -1.00
N VAL A 59 -5.88 -21.13 -1.23
CA VAL A 59 -7.12 -21.83 -1.61
C VAL A 59 -7.25 -21.89 -3.13
N THR A 60 -8.11 -22.76 -3.65
CA THR A 60 -8.23 -22.95 -5.11
C THR A 60 -8.70 -21.67 -5.82
N PRO A 61 -8.36 -21.47 -7.11
CA PRO A 61 -8.85 -20.32 -7.88
C PRO A 61 -10.37 -20.14 -7.86
N ALA A 62 -11.13 -21.24 -7.81
CA ALA A 62 -12.58 -21.22 -7.69
C ALA A 62 -13.04 -20.66 -6.33
N GLU A 63 -12.41 -21.08 -5.24
CA GLU A 63 -12.69 -20.57 -3.88
C GLU A 63 -12.27 -19.10 -3.72
N GLN A 64 -11.17 -18.69 -4.36
CA GLN A 64 -10.75 -17.28 -4.42
C GLN A 64 -11.86 -16.44 -5.09
N ARG A 65 -12.31 -16.84 -6.28
CA ARG A 65 -13.33 -16.13 -7.07
C ARG A 65 -14.72 -16.17 -6.43
N ALA A 66 -15.04 -17.21 -5.64
CA ALA A 66 -16.29 -17.29 -4.88
C ALA A 66 -16.41 -16.22 -3.78
N GLN A 67 -15.29 -15.61 -3.36
CA GLN A 67 -15.30 -14.51 -2.40
C GLN A 67 -15.67 -13.15 -3.03
N TYR A 68 -15.64 -13.05 -4.36
CA TYR A 68 -15.98 -11.82 -5.05
C TYR A 68 -17.46 -11.47 -4.88
N ASP A 69 -17.75 -10.19 -4.69
CA ASP A 69 -19.12 -9.71 -4.65
C ASP A 69 -19.80 -9.83 -6.03
N GLY A 70 -21.09 -9.49 -6.10
CA GLY A 70 -21.82 -9.48 -7.37
C GLY A 70 -21.28 -8.45 -8.37
N THR A 71 -20.80 -7.30 -7.88
CA THR A 71 -20.30 -6.20 -8.70
C THR A 71 -19.05 -6.59 -9.48
N VAL A 72 -18.05 -7.15 -8.81
CA VAL A 72 -16.80 -7.61 -9.41
C VAL A 72 -17.06 -8.75 -10.38
N ARG A 73 -17.89 -9.73 -10.00
CA ARG A 73 -18.25 -10.85 -10.90
C ARG A 73 -18.92 -10.36 -12.18
N ASN A 74 -19.87 -9.43 -12.09
CA ASN A 74 -20.54 -8.86 -13.25
C ASN A 74 -19.58 -8.09 -14.16
N ARG A 75 -18.65 -7.33 -13.59
CA ARG A 75 -17.61 -6.61 -14.34
C ARG A 75 -16.68 -7.59 -15.05
N LEU A 76 -16.20 -8.63 -14.37
CA LEU A 76 -15.35 -9.67 -14.96
C LEU A 76 -16.07 -10.42 -16.09
N ASN A 77 -17.34 -10.76 -15.92
CA ASN A 77 -18.12 -11.43 -16.98
C ASN A 77 -18.29 -10.55 -18.23
N ARG A 78 -18.37 -9.22 -18.05
CA ARG A 78 -18.40 -8.26 -19.16
C ARG A 78 -17.03 -8.15 -19.84
N LEU A 79 -15.97 -8.05 -19.05
CA LEU A 79 -14.58 -7.96 -19.51
C LEU A 79 -14.16 -9.22 -20.29
N ALA A 80 -14.62 -10.40 -19.85
CA ALA A 80 -14.38 -11.67 -20.56
C ALA A 80 -15.01 -11.75 -21.95
N ARG A 81 -15.94 -10.83 -22.29
CA ARG A 81 -16.57 -10.72 -23.62
C ARG A 81 -16.04 -9.50 -24.41
N SER A 82 -15.05 -8.81 -23.88
CA SER A 82 -14.40 -7.69 -24.53
C SER A 82 -13.06 -8.11 -25.10
N ASP A 83 -12.56 -7.38 -26.10
CA ASP A 83 -11.25 -7.61 -26.70
C ASP A 83 -10.11 -6.94 -25.91
N LEU A 84 -10.32 -6.65 -24.62
CA LEU A 84 -9.30 -6.09 -23.75
C LEU A 84 -8.35 -7.19 -23.31
N ASN A 85 -7.05 -6.94 -23.46
CA ASN A 85 -6.01 -7.84 -22.96
C ASN A 85 -5.30 -7.22 -21.75
N CYS A 86 -4.98 -8.05 -20.76
CA CYS A 86 -4.17 -7.66 -19.62
C CYS A 86 -2.97 -8.59 -19.49
N GLU A 87 -1.78 -8.01 -19.36
CA GLU A 87 -0.54 -8.79 -19.29
C GLU A 87 0.49 -8.19 -18.34
N LEU A 88 1.46 -9.02 -17.97
CA LEU A 88 2.68 -8.59 -17.29
C LEU A 88 3.62 -7.97 -18.33
N ASP A 89 3.95 -6.71 -18.14
CA ASP A 89 5.00 -6.02 -18.89
C ASP A 89 6.36 -6.37 -18.28
N VAL A 90 6.95 -7.46 -18.76
CA VAL A 90 8.19 -8.04 -18.23
C VAL A 90 9.36 -7.06 -18.36
N GLU A 91 9.46 -6.38 -19.50
CA GLU A 91 10.53 -5.42 -19.81
C GLU A 91 10.24 -4.01 -19.31
N GLN A 92 9.05 -3.79 -18.74
CA GLN A 92 8.56 -2.49 -18.26
C GLN A 92 8.58 -1.40 -19.35
N CYS A 93 8.35 -1.79 -20.61
CA CYS A 93 8.38 -0.86 -21.75
C CYS A 93 7.25 0.20 -21.66
N HIS A 94 6.16 -0.14 -20.96
CA HIS A 94 5.00 0.71 -20.73
C HIS A 94 5.09 1.54 -19.44
N LEU A 95 6.25 1.58 -18.75
CA LEU A 95 6.39 2.33 -17.49
C LEU A 95 6.06 3.82 -17.68
N SER A 96 6.53 4.43 -18.75
CA SER A 96 6.27 5.84 -19.04
C SER A 96 4.78 6.12 -19.27
N GLU A 97 4.07 5.24 -19.98
CA GLU A 97 2.63 5.32 -20.16
C GLU A 97 1.89 5.14 -18.83
N PHE A 98 2.35 4.21 -17.99
CA PHE A 98 1.83 4.05 -16.63
C PHE A 98 1.96 5.31 -15.78
N VAL A 99 3.09 6.02 -15.83
CA VAL A 99 3.25 7.30 -15.11
C VAL A 99 2.18 8.31 -15.56
N ALA A 100 1.93 8.40 -16.87
CA ALA A 100 0.87 9.26 -17.39
C ALA A 100 -0.54 8.84 -16.93
N LEU A 101 -0.83 7.52 -16.87
CA LEU A 101 -2.09 6.99 -16.32
C LEU A 101 -2.27 7.34 -14.84
N TYR A 102 -1.17 7.26 -14.09
CA TYR A 102 -1.14 7.56 -12.67
C TYR A 102 -1.46 9.04 -12.43
N HIS A 103 -0.76 9.96 -13.09
CA HIS A 103 -1.02 11.40 -12.97
C HIS A 103 -2.43 11.78 -13.41
N GLU A 104 -2.92 11.22 -14.50
CA GLU A 104 -4.30 11.44 -14.92
C GLU A 104 -5.30 10.98 -13.85
N THR A 105 -5.01 9.86 -13.18
CA THR A 105 -5.82 9.37 -12.07
C THR A 105 -5.76 10.32 -10.87
N MET A 106 -4.57 10.80 -10.49
CA MET A 106 -4.41 11.77 -9.38
C MET A 106 -5.17 13.08 -9.65
N ASN A 107 -5.10 13.59 -10.89
CA ASN A 107 -5.86 14.75 -11.33
C ASN A 107 -7.37 14.52 -11.19
N ARG A 108 -7.87 13.39 -11.73
CA ARG A 108 -9.30 13.06 -11.72
C ARG A 108 -9.87 12.92 -10.30
N VAL A 109 -9.13 12.31 -9.38
CA VAL A 109 -9.58 12.12 -7.99
C VAL A 109 -9.22 13.29 -7.08
N GLN A 110 -8.64 14.35 -7.62
CA GLN A 110 -8.17 15.53 -6.87
C GLN A 110 -7.31 15.13 -5.67
N ALA A 111 -6.34 14.24 -5.90
CA ALA A 111 -5.47 13.72 -4.85
C ALA A 111 -4.69 14.86 -4.15
N GLU A 112 -4.27 14.63 -2.91
CA GLU A 112 -3.35 15.56 -2.24
C GLU A 112 -2.01 15.64 -2.98
N ARG A 113 -1.32 16.78 -2.88
CA ARG A 113 -0.05 17.04 -3.57
C ARG A 113 1.02 15.97 -3.27
N SER A 114 0.98 15.38 -2.08
CA SER A 114 1.87 14.30 -1.63
C SER A 114 1.76 13.02 -2.47
N TYR A 115 0.67 12.83 -3.22
CA TYR A 115 0.48 11.72 -4.15
C TYR A 115 0.94 12.02 -5.58
N TYR A 116 1.41 13.22 -5.89
CA TYR A 116 1.94 13.53 -7.23
C TYR A 116 3.43 13.18 -7.28
N PHE A 117 3.73 11.88 -7.33
CA PHE A 117 5.10 11.38 -7.52
C PHE A 117 5.63 11.78 -8.89
N ASP A 118 6.89 12.21 -8.97
CA ASP A 118 7.53 12.58 -10.23
C ASP A 118 8.02 11.35 -11.02
N ALA A 119 8.50 11.56 -12.24
CA ALA A 119 9.00 10.48 -13.08
C ALA A 119 10.24 9.78 -12.46
N THR A 120 11.08 10.51 -11.71
CA THR A 120 12.25 9.97 -11.05
C THR A 120 11.89 8.94 -9.98
N TYR A 121 10.81 9.15 -9.23
CA TYR A 121 10.28 8.17 -8.28
C TYR A 121 10.01 6.81 -8.95
N PHE A 122 9.36 6.79 -10.11
CA PHE A 122 9.03 5.54 -10.80
C PHE A 122 10.26 4.87 -11.40
N ALA A 123 11.19 5.66 -11.96
CA ALA A 123 12.46 5.15 -12.47
C ALA A 123 13.30 4.52 -11.35
N ASP A 124 13.38 5.17 -10.20
CA ASP A 124 14.08 4.65 -9.02
C ASP A 124 13.40 3.40 -8.47
N LEU A 125 12.07 3.36 -8.45
CA LEU A 125 11.33 2.17 -8.02
C LEU A 125 11.65 0.96 -8.91
N ALA A 126 11.58 1.14 -10.23
CA ALA A 126 11.91 0.12 -11.22
C ALA A 126 13.36 -0.35 -11.09
N LYS A 127 14.31 0.59 -11.00
CA LYS A 127 15.73 0.29 -10.88
C LYS A 127 16.07 -0.45 -9.59
N ASN A 128 15.58 0.02 -8.44
CA ASN A 128 16.00 -0.48 -7.13
C ASN A 128 15.28 -1.78 -6.74
N LEU A 129 14.03 -1.97 -7.15
CA LEU A 129 13.31 -3.22 -6.89
C LEU A 129 13.55 -4.28 -7.96
N GLY A 130 13.93 -3.86 -9.18
CA GLY A 130 14.23 -4.74 -10.30
C GLY A 130 13.18 -5.84 -10.47
N PRO A 131 13.54 -7.13 -10.36
CA PRO A 131 12.62 -8.24 -10.58
C PRO A 131 11.49 -8.32 -9.54
N LEU A 132 11.59 -7.66 -8.39
CA LEU A 132 10.52 -7.65 -7.40
C LEU A 132 9.34 -6.79 -7.85
N LEU A 133 9.57 -5.74 -8.65
CA LEU A 133 8.53 -4.88 -9.20
C LEU A 133 7.89 -5.52 -10.43
N LYS A 134 6.56 -5.54 -10.46
CA LYS A 134 5.75 -6.07 -11.55
C LYS A 134 4.82 -4.98 -12.06
N LEU A 135 4.91 -4.70 -13.35
CA LEU A 135 3.98 -3.80 -14.04
C LEU A 135 2.99 -4.63 -14.83
N PHE A 136 1.71 -4.49 -14.53
CA PHE A 136 0.64 -5.05 -15.36
C PHE A 136 -0.07 -3.94 -16.10
N VAL A 137 -0.40 -4.17 -17.37
CA VAL A 137 -1.09 -3.20 -18.22
C VAL A 137 -2.29 -3.83 -18.90
N VAL A 138 -3.34 -3.02 -19.12
CA VAL A 138 -4.50 -3.37 -19.94
C VAL A 138 -4.44 -2.56 -21.23
N ARG A 139 -4.55 -3.25 -22.36
CA ARG A 139 -4.58 -2.64 -23.69
C ARG A 139 -5.91 -2.82 -24.40
N MET A 140 -6.25 -1.83 -25.20
CA MET A 140 -7.27 -1.89 -26.23
C MET A 140 -6.77 -2.66 -27.46
N PRO A 141 -7.66 -3.13 -28.35
CA PRO A 141 -7.27 -3.84 -29.58
C PRO A 141 -6.36 -3.05 -30.53
N ASP A 142 -6.44 -1.72 -30.49
CA ASP A 142 -5.59 -0.80 -31.25
C ASP A 142 -4.19 -0.58 -30.63
N GLY A 143 -3.92 -1.21 -29.48
CA GLY A 143 -2.67 -1.13 -28.75
C GLY A 143 -2.62 -0.06 -27.66
N GLU A 144 -3.65 0.79 -27.52
CA GLU A 144 -3.65 1.83 -26.49
C GLU A 144 -3.64 1.23 -25.07
N VAL A 145 -2.67 1.64 -24.24
CA VAL A 145 -2.65 1.30 -22.81
C VAL A 145 -3.67 2.15 -22.05
N ILE A 146 -4.75 1.52 -21.59
CA ILE A 146 -5.85 2.22 -20.90
C ILE A 146 -5.81 2.09 -19.38
N SER A 147 -5.02 1.16 -18.84
CA SER A 147 -4.88 0.98 -17.40
C SER A 147 -3.57 0.28 -17.07
N GLY A 148 -3.04 0.53 -15.88
CA GLY A 148 -1.91 -0.23 -15.38
C GLY A 148 -1.86 -0.25 -13.85
N GLY A 149 -1.08 -1.18 -13.32
CA GLY A 149 -0.84 -1.34 -11.90
C GLY A 149 0.58 -1.80 -11.62
N LEU A 150 1.20 -1.18 -10.61
CA LEU A 150 2.46 -1.60 -10.03
C LEU A 150 2.21 -2.47 -8.81
N PHE A 151 2.87 -3.61 -8.80
CA PHE A 151 2.82 -4.61 -7.75
C PHE A 151 4.23 -5.01 -7.36
N THR A 152 4.41 -5.51 -6.14
CA THR A 152 5.65 -6.19 -5.77
C THR A 152 5.38 -7.63 -5.37
N LEU A 153 6.28 -8.56 -5.68
CA LEU A 153 6.27 -9.92 -5.14
C LEU A 153 7.49 -10.11 -4.24
N CYS A 154 7.29 -10.33 -2.95
CA CYS A 154 8.35 -10.61 -1.99
C CYS A 154 7.84 -11.62 -0.95
N ASP A 155 8.63 -12.67 -0.69
CA ASP A 155 8.31 -13.69 0.31
C ASP A 155 6.86 -14.21 0.20
N GLY A 156 6.42 -14.55 -1.02
CA GLY A 156 5.08 -15.06 -1.29
C GLY A 156 3.93 -14.04 -1.14
N ILE A 157 4.23 -12.76 -0.88
CA ILE A 157 3.24 -11.68 -0.79
C ILE A 157 3.31 -10.84 -2.07
N VAL A 158 2.20 -10.82 -2.81
CA VAL A 158 1.95 -9.81 -3.84
C VAL A 158 1.33 -8.58 -3.18
N GLN A 159 1.95 -7.42 -3.32
CA GLN A 159 1.46 -6.16 -2.78
C GLN A 159 1.02 -5.25 -3.92
N TYR A 160 -0.24 -4.81 -3.93
CA TYR A 160 -0.68 -3.70 -4.77
C TYR A 160 -0.11 -2.38 -4.24
N HIS A 161 0.64 -1.67 -5.08
CA HIS A 161 1.28 -0.41 -4.71
C HIS A 161 0.54 0.79 -5.32
N LEU A 162 0.58 0.93 -6.64
CA LEU A 162 -0.01 2.05 -7.38
C LEU A 162 -0.80 1.55 -8.58
N GLY A 163 -1.82 2.30 -8.98
CA GLY A 163 -2.61 1.99 -10.16
C GLY A 163 -3.14 3.25 -10.82
N GLY A 164 -3.38 3.16 -12.11
CA GLY A 164 -3.91 4.24 -12.91
C GLY A 164 -4.77 3.73 -14.05
N THR A 165 -5.77 4.52 -14.44
CA THR A 165 -6.68 4.21 -15.54
C THR A 165 -6.97 5.48 -16.33
N ARG A 166 -6.86 5.42 -17.66
CA ARG A 166 -7.31 6.49 -18.56
C ARG A 166 -8.78 6.77 -18.31
N THR A 167 -9.16 8.03 -18.38
CA THR A 167 -10.54 8.48 -18.20
C THR A 167 -11.45 7.87 -19.26
N THR A 168 -10.96 7.74 -20.50
CA THR A 168 -11.62 7.05 -21.62
C THR A 168 -11.85 5.56 -21.34
N GLY A 169 -10.96 4.93 -20.57
CA GLY A 169 -11.00 3.51 -20.19
C GLY A 169 -11.91 3.18 -19.00
N LEU A 170 -12.32 4.17 -18.18
CA LEU A 170 -13.07 3.93 -16.94
C LEU A 170 -14.37 3.14 -17.13
N LYS A 171 -15.08 3.37 -18.24
CA LYS A 171 -16.32 2.68 -18.59
C LYS A 171 -16.16 1.15 -18.66
N HIS A 172 -14.95 0.67 -18.91
CA HIS A 172 -14.64 -0.76 -18.97
C HIS A 172 -14.30 -1.35 -17.58
N SER A 173 -14.01 -0.52 -16.58
CA SER A 173 -13.51 -0.96 -15.27
C SER A 173 -12.24 -1.84 -15.34
N PRO A 174 -11.19 -1.44 -16.09
CA PRO A 174 -10.05 -2.29 -16.43
C PRO A 174 -9.21 -2.72 -15.22
N MET A 175 -9.19 -1.95 -14.13
CA MET A 175 -8.50 -2.35 -12.89
C MET A 175 -9.02 -3.68 -12.31
N VAL A 176 -10.29 -4.02 -12.56
CA VAL A 176 -10.86 -5.32 -12.17
C VAL A 176 -10.20 -6.46 -12.95
N LEU A 177 -9.89 -6.24 -14.23
CA LEU A 177 -9.15 -7.20 -15.05
C LEU A 177 -7.72 -7.35 -14.55
N ILE A 178 -7.04 -6.23 -14.23
CA ILE A 178 -5.68 -6.25 -13.67
C ILE A 178 -5.61 -7.13 -12.42
N PHE A 179 -6.51 -6.92 -11.46
CA PHE A 179 -6.49 -7.71 -10.22
C PHE A 179 -6.75 -9.20 -10.48
N GLU A 180 -7.62 -9.54 -11.43
CA GLU A 180 -7.86 -10.95 -11.79
C GLU A 180 -6.62 -11.57 -12.47
N THR A 181 -5.99 -10.86 -13.39
CA THR A 181 -4.76 -11.31 -14.06
C THR A 181 -3.61 -11.47 -13.07
N VAL A 182 -3.40 -10.49 -12.18
CA VAL A 182 -2.36 -10.55 -11.13
C VAL A 182 -2.63 -11.72 -10.18
N ARG A 183 -3.88 -11.97 -9.79
CA ARG A 183 -4.24 -13.12 -8.95
C ARG A 183 -3.86 -14.45 -9.62
N HIS A 184 -4.16 -14.62 -10.90
CA HIS A 184 -3.78 -15.82 -11.64
C HIS A 184 -2.26 -15.98 -11.73
N TRP A 185 -1.57 -14.93 -12.18
CA TRP A 185 -0.11 -14.91 -12.23
C TRP A 185 0.52 -15.21 -10.87
N ALA A 186 -0.02 -14.67 -9.78
CA ALA A 186 0.48 -14.89 -8.43
C ALA A 186 0.36 -16.35 -7.98
N ASN A 187 -0.76 -17.02 -8.31
CA ASN A 187 -0.93 -18.46 -8.06
C ASN A 187 0.13 -19.29 -8.82
N GLU A 188 0.38 -18.96 -10.08
CA GLU A 188 1.37 -19.64 -10.93
C GLU A 188 2.80 -19.43 -10.43
N ASN A 189 3.05 -18.34 -9.69
CA ASN A 189 4.36 -17.98 -9.12
C ASN A 189 4.47 -18.33 -7.62
N GLY A 190 3.59 -19.19 -7.10
CA GLY A 190 3.70 -19.74 -5.74
C GLY A 190 3.46 -18.71 -4.61
N ALA A 191 2.83 -17.58 -4.90
CA ALA A 191 2.47 -16.61 -3.88
C ALA A 191 1.36 -17.16 -2.98
N HIS A 192 1.41 -16.84 -1.68
CA HIS A 192 0.38 -17.25 -0.72
C HIS A 192 -0.62 -16.14 -0.42
N THR A 193 -0.30 -14.87 -0.71
CA THR A 193 -1.19 -13.74 -0.41
C THR A 193 -1.10 -12.64 -1.44
N PHE A 194 -2.24 -12.11 -1.87
CA PHE A 194 -2.32 -10.87 -2.65
C PHE A 194 -2.95 -9.77 -1.80
N HIS A 195 -2.13 -8.88 -1.26
CA HIS A 195 -2.54 -7.76 -0.42
C HIS A 195 -2.91 -6.54 -1.28
N LEU A 196 -4.18 -6.15 -1.22
CA LEU A 196 -4.75 -5.05 -2.00
C LEU A 196 -4.57 -3.70 -1.28
N GLY A 197 -4.18 -3.71 0.00
CA GLY A 197 -4.07 -2.51 0.84
C GLY A 197 -5.41 -1.99 1.33
N GLY A 198 -5.42 -0.76 1.85
CA GLY A 198 -6.61 -0.09 2.42
C GLY A 198 -7.10 1.10 1.58
N GLY A 199 -7.95 1.94 2.18
CA GLY A 199 -8.33 3.24 1.60
C GLY A 199 -7.31 4.34 1.91
N VAL A 200 -7.59 5.56 1.44
CA VAL A 200 -6.69 6.71 1.57
C VAL A 200 -6.49 7.06 3.04
N GLY A 201 -5.23 7.00 3.50
CA GLY A 201 -4.89 7.25 4.90
C GLY A 201 -5.54 6.27 5.89
N GLY A 202 -5.89 5.06 5.46
CA GLY A 202 -6.55 4.04 6.31
C GLY A 202 -8.07 4.16 6.40
N LYS A 203 -8.67 5.13 5.71
CA LYS A 203 -10.12 5.37 5.72
C LYS A 203 -10.91 4.27 5.01
N THR A 204 -12.17 4.10 5.43
CA THR A 204 -13.16 3.24 4.77
C THR A 204 -13.85 3.97 3.60
N ASP A 205 -13.05 4.43 2.64
CA ASP A 205 -13.51 5.21 1.48
C ASP A 205 -13.89 4.34 0.26
N SER A 206 -14.19 4.97 -0.88
CA SER A 206 -14.54 4.24 -2.11
C SER A 206 -13.41 3.35 -2.64
N LEU A 207 -12.14 3.69 -2.37
CA LEU A 207 -10.98 2.87 -2.73
C LEU A 207 -10.92 1.62 -1.85
N PHE A 208 -11.16 1.75 -0.55
CA PHE A 208 -11.31 0.60 0.34
C PHE A 208 -12.48 -0.28 -0.11
N GLN A 209 -13.66 0.29 -0.38
CA GLN A 209 -14.84 -0.47 -0.81
C GLN A 209 -14.58 -1.23 -2.12
N PHE A 210 -13.90 -0.60 -3.08
CA PHE A 210 -13.48 -1.27 -4.31
C PHE A 210 -12.68 -2.55 -4.03
N LYS A 211 -11.68 -2.48 -3.15
CA LYS A 211 -10.83 -3.63 -2.77
C LYS A 211 -11.61 -4.67 -1.97
N ALA A 212 -12.50 -4.21 -1.08
CA ALA A 212 -13.36 -5.04 -0.24
C ALA A 212 -14.31 -5.94 -1.05
N HIS A 213 -14.61 -5.60 -2.30
CA HIS A 213 -15.40 -6.44 -3.20
C HIS A 213 -14.66 -7.70 -3.71
N PHE A 214 -13.33 -7.77 -3.58
CA PHE A 214 -12.54 -8.93 -4.04
C PHE A 214 -12.32 -9.99 -2.96
N SER A 215 -12.48 -9.65 -1.69
CA SER A 215 -12.35 -10.62 -0.61
C SER A 215 -12.98 -10.13 0.67
N ARG A 216 -13.30 -11.07 1.56
CA ARG A 216 -13.73 -10.81 2.94
C ARG A 216 -12.58 -10.77 3.95
N GLN A 217 -11.34 -11.11 3.55
CA GLN A 217 -10.20 -11.05 4.47
C GLN A 217 -9.81 -9.62 4.80
N ARG A 218 -9.64 -9.34 6.09
CA ARG A 218 -9.35 -8.01 6.64
C ARG A 218 -8.16 -8.11 7.58
N HIS A 219 -7.31 -7.09 7.56
CA HIS A 219 -6.16 -6.97 8.45
C HIS A 219 -6.10 -5.57 9.03
N ASP A 220 -5.77 -5.47 10.31
CA ASP A 220 -5.58 -4.18 10.96
C ASP A 220 -4.33 -3.51 10.40
N PHE A 221 -4.49 -2.27 9.96
CA PHE A 221 -3.37 -1.41 9.63
C PHE A 221 -3.01 -0.60 10.87
N MET A 222 -1.81 -0.84 11.40
CA MET A 222 -1.35 -0.20 12.62
C MET A 222 -0.14 0.69 12.36
N THR A 223 -0.10 1.85 13.01
CA THR A 223 1.15 2.56 13.27
C THR A 223 1.66 2.26 14.66
N TRP A 224 2.97 2.29 14.80
CA TRP A 224 3.69 2.15 16.05
C TRP A 224 4.46 3.43 16.32
N ARG A 225 4.35 3.93 17.54
CA ARG A 225 4.86 5.25 17.95
C ARG A 225 5.55 5.10 19.28
N TRP A 226 6.78 5.56 19.38
CA TRP A 226 7.52 5.48 20.64
C TRP A 226 8.25 6.77 20.96
N ILE A 227 8.05 7.29 22.17
CA ILE A 227 8.80 8.41 22.71
C ILE A 227 9.98 7.84 23.50
N VAL A 228 11.16 7.80 22.87
CA VAL A 228 12.39 7.23 23.44
C VAL A 228 12.99 8.17 24.49
N ALA A 229 12.94 9.48 24.24
CA ALA A 229 13.48 10.51 25.14
C ALA A 229 12.39 11.52 25.57
N PRO A 230 11.58 11.21 26.61
CA PRO A 230 10.40 12.00 26.97
C PRO A 230 10.68 13.48 27.28
N SER A 231 11.81 13.78 27.92
CA SER A 231 12.18 15.18 28.23
C SER A 231 12.51 15.99 26.98
N ALA A 232 13.29 15.43 26.06
CA ALA A 232 13.61 16.07 24.79
C ALA A 232 12.36 16.22 23.91
N TYR A 233 11.51 15.19 23.86
CA TYR A 233 10.24 15.22 23.13
C TYR A 233 9.33 16.36 23.57
N ARG A 234 9.13 16.53 24.88
CA ARG A 234 8.32 17.62 25.44
C ARG A 234 8.88 19.00 25.10
N GLU A 235 10.20 19.16 25.17
CA GLU A 235 10.84 20.43 24.86
C GLU A 235 10.69 20.80 23.37
N LEU A 236 10.99 19.85 22.47
CA LEU A 236 10.83 20.04 21.03
C LEU A 236 9.37 20.33 20.64
N SER A 237 8.41 19.63 21.26
CA SER A 237 6.99 19.85 21.02
C SER A 237 6.56 21.27 21.41
N ARG A 238 6.99 21.75 22.59
CA ARG A 238 6.74 23.13 23.03
C ARG A 238 7.38 24.17 22.10
N GLN A 239 8.59 23.91 21.62
CA GLN A 239 9.26 24.80 20.67
C GLN A 239 8.52 24.86 19.34
N LYS A 240 8.07 23.71 18.81
CA LYS A 240 7.26 23.65 17.60
C LYS A 240 5.95 24.40 17.75
N ASP A 241 5.24 24.21 18.86
CA ASP A 241 3.97 24.90 19.13
C ASP A 241 4.15 26.42 19.18
N ARG A 242 5.21 26.90 19.84
CA ARG A 242 5.56 28.33 19.87
C ARG A 242 5.89 28.85 18.48
N TRP A 243 6.64 28.10 17.68
CA TRP A 243 7.00 28.49 16.31
C TRP A 243 5.76 28.54 15.41
N ASN A 244 4.91 27.51 15.44
CA ASN A 244 3.65 27.47 14.71
C ASN A 244 2.79 28.70 15.04
N SER A 245 2.64 29.01 16.33
CA SER A 245 1.88 30.18 16.79
C SER A 245 2.45 31.50 16.24
N LYS A 246 3.78 31.67 16.24
CA LYS A 246 4.45 32.86 15.66
C LYS A 246 4.24 32.98 14.16
N CYS A 247 4.19 31.85 13.44
CA CYS A 247 3.97 31.81 12.00
C CYS A 247 2.48 31.83 11.60
N GLY A 248 1.55 31.91 12.56
CA GLY A 248 0.12 31.80 12.28
C GLY A 248 -0.31 30.42 11.77
N LEU A 249 0.52 29.39 11.99
CA LEU A 249 0.26 28.02 11.61
C LEU A 249 -0.45 27.28 12.75
N ARG A 250 -1.28 26.29 12.40
CA ARG A 250 -1.92 25.38 13.34
C ARG A 250 -1.44 23.96 13.05
N ALA A 251 -1.32 23.15 14.11
CA ALA A 251 -1.04 21.73 13.94
C ALA A 251 -2.15 21.08 13.11
N THR A 252 -1.75 20.21 12.17
CA THR A 252 -2.68 19.52 11.25
C THR A 252 -3.67 18.62 12.00
N SER A 253 -3.22 18.02 13.10
CA SER A 253 -4.04 17.24 14.03
C SER A 253 -3.37 17.20 15.40
N ALA A 254 -4.18 17.16 16.47
CA ALA A 254 -3.69 16.89 17.83
C ALA A 254 -3.11 15.47 18.00
N SER A 255 -3.43 14.55 17.07
CA SER A 255 -2.95 13.17 17.05
C SER A 255 -1.75 12.93 16.10
N PHE A 256 -1.22 13.99 15.48
CA PHE A 256 -0.04 13.89 14.62
C PHE A 256 1.18 13.50 15.45
N PHE A 257 2.01 12.59 14.93
CA PHE A 257 3.19 12.09 15.61
C PHE A 257 4.40 12.05 14.66
N PRO A 258 5.58 12.53 15.11
CA PRO A 258 5.80 13.23 16.37
C PRO A 258 5.11 14.61 16.38
N ALA A 259 4.89 15.17 17.57
CA ALA A 259 4.19 16.46 17.71
C ALA A 259 5.05 17.68 17.32
N TYR A 260 6.33 17.50 16.98
CA TYR A 260 7.30 18.55 16.68
C TYR A 260 7.75 18.57 15.21
#